data_AF-A0A842TWR8-F1
#
_entry.id   AF-A0A842TWR8-F1
#
_cell.length_a   1.000
_cell.length_b   1.000
_cell.length_c   1.000
_cell.angle_alpha   90.00
_cell.angle_beta   90.00
_cell.angle_gamma   90.00
#
_symmetry.space_group_name_H-M   'P 1'
#
loop_
_entity.id
_entity.type
_entity.pdbx_description
1 polymer ?
#
loop_
_entity_poly.entity_id
_entity_poly.type
_entity_poly.pdbx_seq_one_letter_code
_entity_poly.pdbx_strand_id
1 'polypeptide(L)'
;MSTLDKVMQLKNQGQTDQQILNTLRQEGVSPREIMEAVSQSKIKTEINSQNPQQNQNTSNQSQNPSANQTGNSPQPGAYPAGQPNPTTQQTTSQQQNTPTQQIQSSYQPSTMSQNSGSPQNQQVPQQQNQYPYQQSTMSTQETQETQQQNPQQQTEEYSQYEDYQPPSDYRTQEYPEYQEGYPEYSTTGSTDLETINDIAEQVVEERTASIKRQIDLFRKFREEAALAIEKLNQRLTKIENNFNEMQMAIIKKIGDYGDSINNISKEMRATQESFSKVLDPLTENIRNLKKITKHK
;
A
#
# COMPACT_ATOMS: atom_id res chain seq x y z
N MET A 1 32.77 11.54 19.04
CA MET A 1 31.69 11.48 18.02
C MET A 1 30.54 10.75 18.67
N SER A 2 29.32 11.31 18.68
CA SER A 2 28.21 10.62 19.35
C SER A 2 27.79 9.38 18.57
N THR A 3 27.16 8.42 19.23
CA THR A 3 26.58 7.24 18.58
C THR A 3 25.53 7.61 17.54
N LEU A 4 24.75 8.67 17.79
CA LEU A 4 23.82 9.26 16.83
C LEU A 4 24.51 9.77 15.55
N ASP A 5 25.62 10.50 15.68
CA ASP A 5 26.37 11.02 14.52
C ASP A 5 26.87 9.88 13.62
N LYS A 6 27.31 8.79 14.26
CA LYS A 6 27.81 7.61 13.55
C LYS A 6 26.70 6.84 12.84
N VAL A 7 25.53 6.68 13.48
CA VAL A 7 24.34 6.13 12.83
C VAL A 7 23.96 6.97 11.60
N MET A 8 23.94 8.30 11.72
CA MET A 8 23.64 9.18 10.59
C MET A 8 24.67 9.05 9.47
N GLN A 9 25.96 8.96 9.81
CA GLN A 9 27.03 8.77 8.83
C GLN A 9 26.89 7.46 8.06
N LEU A 10 26.66 6.33 8.75
CA LEU A 10 26.51 5.02 8.12
C LEU A 10 25.23 4.95 7.27
N LYS A 11 24.14 5.59 7.72
CA LYS A 11 22.90 5.71 6.96
C LYS A 11 23.09 6.54 5.68
N ASN A 12 23.87 7.62 5.75
CA ASN A 12 24.25 8.41 4.57
C ASN A 12 25.17 7.65 3.61
N GLN A 13 25.86 6.60 4.06
CA GLN A 13 26.60 5.66 3.22
C GLN A 13 25.71 4.56 2.60
N GLY A 14 24.39 4.59 2.83
CA GLY A 14 23.44 3.60 2.31
C GLY A 14 23.43 2.29 3.08
N GLN A 15 24.00 2.23 4.29
CA GLN A 15 23.91 1.04 5.12
C GLN A 15 22.50 0.85 5.68
N THR A 16 22.06 -0.41 5.73
CA THR A 16 20.80 -0.82 6.36
C THR A 16 20.90 -0.77 7.89
N ASP A 17 19.76 -0.61 8.59
CA ASP A 17 19.70 -0.57 10.05
C ASP A 17 20.39 -1.80 10.70
N GLN A 18 20.27 -2.98 10.09
CA GLN A 18 20.90 -4.22 10.56
C GLN A 18 22.44 -4.19 10.43
N GLN A 19 22.96 -3.62 9.34
CA GLN A 19 24.40 -3.43 9.16
C GLN A 19 24.96 -2.44 10.19
N ILE A 20 24.24 -1.34 10.42
CA ILE A 20 24.58 -0.32 11.43
C ILE A 20 24.65 -0.95 12.82
N LEU A 21 23.68 -1.79 13.18
CA LEU A 21 23.65 -2.55 14.44
C LEU A 21 24.91 -3.41 14.62
N ASN A 22 25.30 -4.15 13.59
CA ASN A 22 26.48 -5.02 13.62
C ASN A 22 27.78 -4.23 13.73
N THR A 23 27.92 -3.13 12.97
CA THR A 23 29.10 -2.26 13.02
C THR A 23 29.26 -1.60 14.38
N LEU A 24 28.20 -1.01 14.94
CA LEU A 24 28.28 -0.35 16.25
C LEU A 24 28.50 -1.35 17.40
N ARG A 25 27.97 -2.57 17.28
CA ARG A 25 28.25 -3.64 18.25
C ARG A 25 29.72 -4.07 18.23
N GLN A 26 30.34 -4.14 17.04
CA GLN A 26 31.78 -4.45 16.92
C GLN A 26 32.67 -3.37 17.54
N GLU A 27 32.18 -2.13 17.58
CA GLU A 27 32.87 -0.99 18.20
C GLU A 27 32.62 -0.88 19.71
N GLY A 28 31.89 -1.83 20.30
CA GLY A 28 31.64 -1.90 21.73
C GLY A 28 30.50 -1.01 22.22
N VAL A 29 29.66 -0.48 21.32
CA VAL A 29 28.48 0.30 21.72
C VAL A 29 27.41 -0.63 22.29
N SER A 30 26.76 -0.21 23.39
CA SER A 30 25.73 -1.03 24.04
C SER A 30 24.48 -1.19 23.15
N PRO A 31 23.78 -2.34 23.16
CA PRO A 31 22.59 -2.55 22.36
C PRO A 31 21.48 -1.50 22.60
N ARG A 32 21.34 -1.04 23.84
CA ARG A 32 20.36 -0.02 24.23
C ARG A 32 20.66 1.34 23.58
N GLU A 33 21.93 1.76 23.62
CA GLU A 33 22.36 3.03 23.01
C GLU A 33 22.25 2.98 21.48
N ILE A 34 22.52 1.83 20.86
CA ILE A 34 22.31 1.64 19.42
C ILE A 34 20.84 1.82 19.05
N MET A 35 19.93 1.15 19.77
CA MET A 35 18.48 1.26 19.49
C MET A 35 17.97 2.68 19.68
N GLU A 36 18.46 3.38 20.70
CA GLU A 36 18.13 4.78 20.96
C GLU A 36 18.64 5.69 19.84
N ALA A 37 19.91 5.57 19.45
CA ALA A 37 20.51 6.36 18.37
C ALA A 37 19.83 6.10 17.01
N VAL A 38 19.48 4.86 16.69
CA VAL A 38 18.73 4.51 15.47
C VAL A 38 17.35 5.14 15.48
N SER A 39 16.61 5.06 16.60
CA SER A 39 15.29 5.66 16.74
C SER A 39 15.34 7.19 16.62
N GLN A 40 16.28 7.84 17.30
CA GLN A 40 16.51 9.28 17.20
C GLN A 40 16.88 9.71 15.77
N SER A 41 17.67 8.90 15.06
CA SER A 41 18.04 9.20 13.67
C SER A 41 16.83 9.15 12.71
N LYS A 42 15.87 8.25 12.94
CA LYS A 42 14.63 8.14 12.13
C LYS A 42 13.77 9.37 12.29
N ILE A 43 13.52 9.76 13.54
CA ILE A 43 12.76 10.97 13.88
C ILE A 43 13.39 12.20 13.23
N LYS A 44 14.73 12.34 13.33
CA LYS A 44 15.45 13.47 12.74
C LYS A 44 15.38 13.48 11.20
N THR A 45 15.38 12.31 10.57
CA THR A 45 15.24 12.19 9.10
C THR A 45 13.82 12.59 8.66
N GLU A 46 12.80 12.14 9.38
CA GLU A 46 11.38 12.42 9.09
C GLU A 46 11.05 13.90 9.26
N ILE A 47 11.53 14.53 10.34
CA ILE A 47 11.38 15.98 10.57
C ILE A 47 12.01 16.77 9.42
N ASN A 48 13.19 16.36 8.95
CA ASN A 48 13.86 17.05 7.84
C ASN A 48 13.16 16.78 6.48
N SER A 49 12.54 15.62 6.31
CA SER A 49 11.82 15.24 5.08
C SER A 49 10.46 15.94 4.94
N GLN A 50 9.82 16.31 6.06
CA GLN A 50 8.51 16.96 6.06
C GLN A 50 8.55 18.48 5.84
N ASN A 51 9.72 19.12 5.75
CA ASN A 51 9.79 20.57 5.54
C ASN A 51 10.92 21.05 4.59
N PRO A 52 10.97 20.58 3.33
CA PRO A 52 12.00 21.00 2.38
C PRO A 52 11.90 22.47 1.91
N GLN A 53 10.91 23.26 2.36
CA GLN A 53 10.66 24.60 1.81
C GLN A 53 10.93 25.79 2.75
N GLN A 54 11.47 25.62 3.95
CA GLN A 54 11.58 26.75 4.89
C GLN A 54 12.96 27.01 5.48
N ASN A 55 14.05 26.72 4.76
CA ASN A 55 15.38 27.09 5.23
C ASN A 55 16.35 27.52 4.11
N GLN A 56 16.03 28.64 3.46
CA GLN A 56 17.01 29.48 2.75
C GLN A 56 16.69 30.95 3.01
N ASN A 57 16.75 31.41 4.27
CA ASN A 57 16.92 32.85 4.51
C ASN A 57 17.41 33.18 5.93
N THR A 58 18.67 32.89 6.23
CA THR A 58 19.35 33.52 7.39
C THR A 58 20.81 33.78 7.04
N SER A 59 21.04 34.89 6.34
CA SER A 59 22.33 35.56 6.30
C SER A 59 22.08 37.05 6.07
N ASN A 60 22.66 37.88 6.94
CA ASN A 60 22.73 39.34 6.86
C ASN A 60 21.45 40.15 7.07
N GLN A 61 21.25 40.64 8.30
CA GLN A 61 20.96 42.06 8.44
C GLN A 61 21.52 42.64 9.73
N SER A 62 22.54 43.50 9.54
CA SER A 62 23.10 44.38 10.55
C SER A 62 22.09 45.40 11.04
N GLN A 63 22.30 45.77 12.29
CA GLN A 63 21.68 46.78 13.12
C GLN A 63 21.36 48.11 12.39
N ASN A 64 20.15 48.62 12.59
CA ASN A 64 19.89 50.07 12.61
C ASN A 64 18.61 50.37 13.43
N PRO A 65 18.62 51.28 14.42
CA PRO A 65 17.43 51.69 15.17
C PRO A 65 16.90 53.07 14.72
N SER A 66 15.61 53.14 14.38
CA SER A 66 14.80 54.38 14.39
C SER A 66 13.33 53.97 14.36
N ALA A 67 12.55 54.24 15.40
CA ALA A 67 11.93 55.52 15.76
C ALA A 67 10.45 55.52 15.37
N ASN A 68 9.62 55.17 16.36
CA ASN A 68 8.40 55.85 16.80
C ASN A 68 7.62 56.74 15.79
N GLN A 69 6.43 56.28 15.35
CA GLN A 69 5.22 57.08 15.07
C GLN A 69 4.09 56.13 14.61
N THR A 70 3.09 55.81 15.44
CA THR A 70 1.82 56.54 15.71
C THR A 70 0.92 56.77 14.48
N GLY A 71 -0.21 56.06 14.45
CA GLY A 71 -1.51 56.56 13.99
C GLY A 71 -1.80 56.57 12.48
N ASN A 72 -2.65 55.65 12.02
CA ASN A 72 -3.92 56.04 11.38
C ASN A 72 -4.79 54.83 11.00
N SER A 73 -5.99 54.81 11.56
CA SER A 73 -7.15 54.07 11.08
C SER A 73 -7.78 54.82 9.89
N PRO A 74 -8.37 54.12 8.91
CA PRO A 74 -9.64 54.60 8.37
C PRO A 74 -10.77 53.57 8.36
N GLN A 75 -11.96 54.16 8.45
CA GLN A 75 -13.33 53.65 8.52
C GLN A 75 -13.77 52.57 7.51
N PRO A 76 -14.93 51.92 7.79
CA PRO A 76 -15.67 51.06 6.88
C PRO A 76 -16.59 51.88 5.94
N GLY A 77 -16.54 51.56 4.64
CA GLY A 77 -17.52 51.99 3.62
C GLY A 77 -17.97 50.75 2.84
N ALA A 78 -19.24 50.38 2.91
CA ALA A 78 -20.34 50.87 2.07
C ALA A 78 -20.44 50.12 0.72
N TYR A 79 -21.49 49.30 0.63
CA TYR A 79 -21.97 48.60 -0.55
C TYR A 79 -22.29 49.55 -1.72
N PRO A 80 -22.23 49.05 -2.96
CA PRO A 80 -23.31 49.34 -3.89
C PRO A 80 -23.91 48.09 -4.53
N ALA A 81 -25.22 48.20 -4.74
CA ALA A 81 -26.10 47.25 -5.37
C ALA A 81 -25.96 47.22 -6.90
N GLY A 82 -26.36 46.09 -7.47
CA GLY A 82 -27.13 46.06 -8.71
C GLY A 82 -26.36 45.67 -9.98
N GLN A 83 -26.54 44.42 -10.42
CA GLN A 83 -26.76 44.14 -11.84
C GLN A 83 -27.60 42.85 -12.03
N PRO A 84 -28.56 42.86 -12.98
CA PRO A 84 -29.56 41.79 -13.16
C PRO A 84 -29.01 40.64 -14.02
N ASN A 85 -29.31 39.40 -13.63
CA ASN A 85 -29.01 38.20 -14.40
C ASN A 85 -30.27 37.75 -15.17
N PRO A 86 -30.20 37.52 -16.50
CA PRO A 86 -31.36 37.09 -17.27
C PRO A 86 -31.65 35.59 -17.14
N THR A 87 -32.95 35.32 -17.06
CA THR A 87 -33.63 34.04 -17.07
C THR A 87 -33.52 33.33 -18.42
N THR A 88 -33.22 32.02 -18.43
CA THR A 88 -33.65 31.13 -19.53
C THR A 88 -33.82 29.67 -19.07
N GLN A 89 -35.09 29.22 -19.06
CA GLN A 89 -35.65 27.92 -19.47
C GLN A 89 -34.94 26.64 -18.94
N GLN A 90 -35.50 25.84 -18.03
CA GLN A 90 -36.76 25.07 -18.04
C GLN A 90 -36.89 24.10 -19.23
N THR A 91 -36.43 22.85 -19.03
CA THR A 91 -36.95 21.66 -19.72
C THR A 91 -37.05 20.50 -18.74
N THR A 92 -38.28 20.15 -18.43
CA THR A 92 -38.75 18.92 -17.79
C THR A 92 -38.68 17.75 -18.76
N SER A 93 -38.13 16.62 -18.33
CA SER A 93 -38.53 15.31 -18.85
C SER A 93 -38.43 14.24 -17.76
N GLN A 94 -39.56 13.55 -17.63
CA GLN A 94 -39.86 12.40 -16.80
C GLN A 94 -38.93 11.22 -17.10
N GLN A 95 -38.59 10.40 -16.09
CA GLN A 95 -38.44 8.95 -16.24
C GLN A 95 -38.32 8.32 -14.84
N GLN A 96 -39.35 7.63 -14.33
CA GLN A 96 -39.78 6.27 -14.67
C GLN A 96 -39.05 5.24 -13.80
N ASN A 97 -39.81 4.71 -12.84
CA ASN A 97 -39.53 3.54 -12.02
C ASN A 97 -39.03 2.36 -12.87
N THR A 98 -37.99 1.67 -12.40
CA THR A 98 -37.72 0.27 -12.73
C THR A 98 -37.27 -0.52 -11.49
N PRO A 99 -37.66 -1.81 -11.41
CA PRO A 99 -37.54 -2.62 -10.21
C PRO A 99 -36.16 -3.28 -10.07
N THR A 100 -35.78 -3.46 -8.80
CA THR A 100 -34.64 -4.22 -8.30
C THR A 100 -34.70 -5.68 -8.77
N GLN A 101 -33.68 -6.13 -9.51
CA GLN A 101 -33.37 -7.55 -9.63
C GLN A 101 -32.04 -7.85 -8.92
N GLN A 102 -32.15 -8.68 -7.89
CA GLN A 102 -31.04 -9.38 -7.25
C GLN A 102 -30.38 -10.29 -8.28
N ILE A 103 -29.07 -10.16 -8.47
CA ILE A 103 -28.24 -11.21 -9.06
C ILE A 103 -27.24 -11.65 -8.00
N GLN A 104 -27.47 -12.87 -7.53
CA GLN A 104 -26.68 -13.62 -6.58
C GLN A 104 -25.60 -14.36 -7.38
N SER A 105 -24.38 -13.84 -7.41
CA SER A 105 -23.24 -14.53 -8.04
C SER A 105 -22.41 -15.23 -6.99
N SER A 106 -22.65 -16.53 -6.84
CA SER A 106 -21.83 -17.47 -6.09
C SER A 106 -20.55 -17.77 -6.86
N TYR A 107 -19.40 -17.30 -6.37
CA TYR A 107 -18.10 -17.77 -6.83
C TYR A 107 -17.65 -18.94 -5.94
N GLN A 108 -17.71 -20.15 -6.49
CA GLN A 108 -17.03 -21.32 -5.93
C GLN A 108 -15.56 -21.33 -6.40
N PRO A 109 -14.57 -21.54 -5.51
CA PRO A 109 -13.22 -21.85 -5.91
C PRO A 109 -13.08 -23.34 -6.25
N SER A 110 -12.73 -23.67 -7.49
CA SER A 110 -12.36 -25.02 -7.88
C SER A 110 -10.99 -25.38 -7.31
N THR A 111 -10.97 -26.30 -6.35
CA THR A 111 -9.78 -26.99 -5.85
C THR A 111 -9.28 -27.97 -6.92
N MET A 112 -8.11 -27.71 -7.50
CA MET A 112 -7.45 -28.65 -8.42
C MET A 112 -6.78 -29.76 -7.60
N SER A 113 -7.47 -30.89 -7.48
CA SER A 113 -6.98 -32.10 -6.80
C SER A 113 -5.95 -32.81 -7.67
N GLN A 114 -4.81 -33.12 -7.03
CA GLN A 114 -3.87 -34.17 -7.43
C GLN A 114 -4.62 -35.44 -7.85
N ASN A 115 -4.26 -36.00 -9.01
CA ASN A 115 -4.53 -37.39 -9.32
C ASN A 115 -3.32 -38.02 -10.03
N SER A 116 -2.78 -39.02 -9.36
CA SER A 116 -1.75 -39.96 -9.80
C SER A 116 -2.35 -41.04 -10.72
N GLY A 117 -1.64 -41.39 -11.80
CA GLY A 117 -1.98 -42.56 -12.59
C GLY A 117 -1.14 -42.72 -13.85
N SER A 118 -0.05 -43.48 -13.75
CA SER A 118 0.55 -44.25 -14.87
C SER A 118 -0.48 -45.27 -15.39
N PRO A 119 -0.47 -45.74 -16.66
CA PRO A 119 0.68 -46.47 -17.22
C PRO A 119 0.93 -46.36 -18.76
N GLN A 120 2.12 -46.87 -19.14
CA GLN A 120 2.52 -47.57 -20.38
C GLN A 120 2.20 -47.01 -21.79
N ASN A 121 3.29 -46.69 -22.48
CA ASN A 121 3.73 -47.24 -23.77
C ASN A 121 2.75 -47.23 -24.96
N GLN A 122 2.94 -46.29 -25.89
CA GLN A 122 3.09 -46.65 -27.32
C GLN A 122 3.74 -45.51 -28.13
N GLN A 123 4.84 -45.87 -28.79
CA GLN A 123 5.54 -45.09 -29.80
C GLN A 123 4.70 -44.96 -31.07
N VAL A 124 4.65 -43.75 -31.63
CA VAL A 124 4.49 -43.55 -33.09
C VAL A 124 5.27 -42.29 -33.50
N PRO A 125 6.08 -42.31 -34.58
CA PRO A 125 6.89 -41.17 -34.99
C PRO A 125 6.29 -40.38 -36.17
N GLN A 126 6.82 -39.16 -36.35
CA GLN A 126 6.66 -38.23 -37.49
C GLN A 126 5.33 -37.45 -37.50
N GLN A 127 5.26 -36.17 -37.84
CA GLN A 127 6.00 -35.48 -38.90
C GLN A 127 5.98 -33.96 -38.69
N GLN A 128 7.16 -33.38 -38.79
CA GLN A 128 7.55 -32.06 -39.26
C GLN A 128 6.43 -31.19 -39.91
N ASN A 129 6.14 -30.04 -39.32
CA ASN A 129 5.93 -28.80 -40.08
C ASN A 129 6.16 -27.55 -39.22
N GLN A 130 7.27 -26.88 -39.53
CA GLN A 130 7.65 -25.56 -39.04
C GLN A 130 6.76 -24.50 -39.69
N TYR A 131 6.17 -23.62 -38.87
CA TYR A 131 5.82 -22.26 -39.28
C TYR A 131 6.62 -21.28 -38.42
N PRO A 132 7.42 -20.38 -38.99
CA PRO A 132 8.11 -19.35 -38.24
C PRO A 132 7.17 -18.14 -38.07
N TYR A 133 6.70 -17.89 -36.84
CA TYR A 133 6.26 -16.56 -36.47
C TYR A 133 7.49 -15.74 -36.09
N GLN A 134 7.86 -14.77 -36.93
CA GLN A 134 8.77 -13.70 -36.52
C GLN A 134 8.01 -12.81 -35.52
N GLN A 135 8.28 -13.01 -34.25
CA GLN A 135 7.89 -12.09 -33.19
C GLN A 135 8.93 -10.97 -33.17
N SER A 136 8.55 -9.80 -33.68
CA SER A 136 9.32 -8.58 -33.52
C SER A 136 9.32 -8.19 -32.04
N THR A 137 10.44 -8.40 -31.37
CA THR A 137 10.71 -7.89 -30.03
C THR A 137 11.04 -6.40 -30.13
N MET A 138 10.05 -5.53 -29.90
CA MET A 138 10.35 -4.16 -29.52
C MET A 138 10.93 -4.18 -28.10
N SER A 139 12.21 -3.85 -28.04
CA SER A 139 12.98 -3.60 -26.84
C SER A 139 12.34 -2.43 -26.09
N THR A 140 11.81 -2.69 -24.90
CA THR A 140 11.48 -1.63 -23.94
C THR A 140 12.38 -1.84 -22.72
N GLN A 141 13.02 -0.74 -22.33
CA GLN A 141 14.09 -0.64 -21.35
C GLN A 141 13.80 -1.34 -20.02
N GLU A 142 14.84 -1.99 -19.50
CA GLU A 142 14.99 -2.45 -18.12
C GLU A 142 14.47 -1.41 -17.12
N THR A 143 13.44 -1.79 -16.37
CA THR A 143 13.27 -1.35 -14.98
C THR A 143 13.39 -2.61 -14.14
N GLN A 144 14.41 -2.65 -13.29
CA GLN A 144 14.64 -3.74 -12.34
C GLN A 144 13.47 -3.83 -11.36
N GLU A 145 12.55 -4.77 -11.58
CA GLU A 145 11.62 -5.22 -10.55
C GLU A 145 12.38 -6.10 -9.55
N THR A 146 12.43 -5.60 -8.33
CA THR A 146 12.86 -6.34 -7.14
C THR A 146 11.81 -7.42 -6.87
N GLN A 147 12.26 -8.68 -6.80
CA GLN A 147 11.43 -9.80 -6.34
C GLN A 147 10.80 -9.47 -4.99
N GLN A 148 9.48 -9.27 -5.01
CA GLN A 148 8.68 -9.15 -3.82
C GLN A 148 8.54 -10.54 -3.20
N GLN A 149 9.37 -10.81 -2.18
CA GLN A 149 9.21 -11.97 -1.32
C GLN A 149 7.84 -11.88 -0.64
N ASN A 150 7.03 -12.89 -0.92
CA ASN A 150 5.76 -13.21 -0.30
C ASN A 150 5.99 -13.42 1.22
N PRO A 151 5.40 -12.60 2.11
CA PRO A 151 5.40 -12.92 3.53
C PRO A 151 4.42 -14.10 3.71
N GLN A 152 4.97 -15.28 3.98
CA GLN A 152 4.17 -16.39 4.51
C GLN A 152 3.41 -15.86 5.73
N GLN A 153 2.09 -15.88 5.61
CA GLN A 153 1.18 -15.74 6.72
C GLN A 153 1.53 -16.84 7.73
N GLN A 154 2.20 -16.45 8.82
CA GLN A 154 2.14 -17.23 10.04
C GLN A 154 0.71 -17.11 10.55
N THR A 155 -0.06 -18.16 10.27
CA THR A 155 -1.29 -18.46 10.98
C THR A 155 -0.94 -18.50 12.46
N GLU A 156 -1.36 -17.47 13.20
CA GLU A 156 -1.42 -17.54 14.66
C GLU A 156 -2.47 -18.59 15.01
N GLU A 157 -1.96 -19.79 15.25
CA GLU A 157 -2.67 -20.89 15.88
C GLU A 157 -3.07 -20.43 17.27
N TYR A 158 -4.37 -20.14 17.43
CA TYR A 158 -5.00 -19.81 18.70
C TYR A 158 -4.57 -20.84 19.74
N SER A 159 -3.77 -20.38 20.70
CA SER A 159 -3.41 -21.13 21.88
C SER A 159 -4.69 -21.49 22.62
N GLN A 160 -5.00 -22.77 22.58
CA GLN A 160 -6.02 -23.44 23.37
C GLN A 160 -5.79 -23.08 24.84
N TYR A 161 -6.85 -22.60 25.50
CA TYR A 161 -6.87 -22.36 26.94
C TYR A 161 -6.55 -23.69 27.65
N GLU A 162 -5.33 -23.82 28.16
CA GLU A 162 -4.98 -24.85 29.13
C GLU A 162 -5.74 -24.56 30.43
N ASP A 163 -6.73 -25.40 30.67
CA ASP A 163 -7.46 -25.57 31.90
C ASP A 163 -6.46 -25.86 33.03
N TYR A 164 -6.18 -24.84 33.84
CA TYR A 164 -5.35 -24.95 35.03
C TYR A 164 -6.10 -25.78 36.07
N GLN A 165 -5.99 -27.11 35.97
CA GLN A 165 -6.34 -28.00 37.06
C GLN A 165 -5.29 -27.86 38.18
N PRO A 166 -5.67 -27.48 39.40
CA PRO A 166 -4.74 -27.50 40.53
C PRO A 166 -4.35 -28.96 40.82
N PRO A 167 -3.05 -29.29 40.91
CA PRO A 167 -2.63 -30.63 41.28
C PRO A 167 -2.97 -30.88 42.75
N SER A 168 -4.08 -31.58 42.98
CA SER A 168 -4.38 -32.26 44.22
C SER A 168 -3.58 -33.55 44.29
N ASP A 169 -2.37 -33.48 44.85
CA ASP A 169 -1.68 -34.68 45.34
C ASP A 169 -1.08 -34.39 46.72
N TYR A 170 -1.95 -34.51 47.72
CA TYR A 170 -1.57 -34.61 49.12
C TYR A 170 -0.93 -35.98 49.35
N ARG A 171 0.38 -36.09 49.13
CA ARG A 171 1.18 -37.10 49.81
C ARG A 171 1.51 -36.61 51.21
N THR A 172 0.68 -37.03 52.16
CA THR A 172 0.97 -37.04 53.59
C THR A 172 2.30 -37.76 53.82
N GLN A 173 3.37 -37.01 54.03
CA GLN A 173 4.64 -37.51 54.49
C GLN A 173 4.65 -37.40 56.01
N GLU A 174 4.36 -38.53 56.65
CA GLU A 174 4.42 -38.73 58.09
C GLU A 174 5.87 -38.52 58.56
N TYR A 175 6.14 -37.33 59.10
CA TYR A 175 7.44 -36.97 59.65
C TYR A 175 7.47 -37.26 61.16
N PRO A 176 8.60 -37.72 61.72
CA PRO A 176 8.70 -38.09 63.12
C PRO A 176 8.52 -36.87 64.01
N GLU A 177 7.69 -37.05 65.03
CA GLU A 177 7.46 -36.17 66.16
C GLU A 177 8.78 -35.93 66.92
N TYR A 178 9.50 -34.87 66.55
CA TYR A 178 10.56 -34.29 67.38
C TYR A 178 9.95 -33.17 68.22
N GLN A 179 9.62 -33.55 69.45
CA GLN A 179 9.28 -32.67 70.55
C GLN A 179 10.55 -31.93 71.00
N GLU A 180 10.92 -30.87 70.30
CA GLU A 180 11.94 -29.92 70.76
C GLU A 180 11.31 -28.53 70.88
N GLY A 181 11.35 -27.99 72.10
CA GLY A 181 10.83 -26.67 72.44
C GLY A 181 11.52 -25.59 71.64
N TYR A 182 10.87 -25.16 70.56
CA TYR A 182 11.22 -23.92 69.89
C TYR A 182 10.77 -22.75 70.78
N PRO A 183 11.62 -21.74 70.96
CA PRO A 183 11.25 -20.55 71.71
C PRO A 183 10.03 -19.92 71.05
N GLU A 184 9.03 -19.65 71.88
CA GLU A 184 7.88 -18.82 71.59
C GLU A 184 8.42 -17.46 71.11
N TYR A 185 8.55 -17.31 69.79
CA TYR A 185 8.73 -16.02 69.17
C TYR A 185 7.41 -15.28 69.36
N SER A 186 7.30 -14.66 70.54
CA SER A 186 6.34 -13.61 70.82
C SER A 186 6.24 -12.73 69.57
N THR A 187 5.07 -12.78 68.95
CA THR A 187 4.70 -12.03 67.76
C THR A 187 4.54 -10.57 68.18
N THR A 188 5.64 -9.98 68.64
CA THR A 188 5.79 -8.59 69.05
C THR A 188 6.13 -7.82 67.78
N GLY A 189 5.11 -7.70 66.94
CA GLY A 189 5.22 -7.18 65.60
C GLY A 189 3.84 -7.08 64.97
N SER A 190 2.87 -6.60 65.75
CA SER A 190 1.63 -6.00 65.23
C SER A 190 1.97 -4.70 64.51
N THR A 191 2.89 -4.76 63.55
CA THR A 191 3.08 -3.74 62.53
C THR A 191 1.87 -3.82 61.62
N ASP A 192 0.82 -3.14 62.10
CA ASP A 192 -0.32 -2.58 61.38
C ASP A 192 -0.73 -3.31 60.11
N LEU A 193 -1.59 -4.33 60.26
CA LEU A 193 -2.45 -4.81 59.19
C LEU A 193 -3.21 -3.67 58.51
N GLU A 194 -3.56 -2.60 59.25
CA GLU A 194 -4.15 -1.37 58.71
C GLU A 194 -3.20 -0.68 57.72
N THR A 195 -1.90 -0.54 58.04
CA THR A 195 -0.91 0.06 57.13
C THR A 195 -0.68 -0.81 55.89
N ILE A 196 -0.67 -2.14 56.04
CA ILE A 196 -0.55 -3.06 54.90
C ILE A 196 -1.79 -2.94 54.00
N ASN A 197 -2.99 -2.82 54.57
CA ASN A 197 -4.23 -2.64 53.83
C ASN A 197 -4.25 -1.29 53.09
N ASP A 198 -3.83 -0.21 53.73
CA ASP A 198 -3.77 1.12 53.11
C ASP A 198 -2.78 1.15 51.92
N ILE A 199 -1.61 0.51 52.08
CA ILE A 199 -0.64 0.38 50.98
C ILE A 199 -1.23 -0.46 49.84
N ALA A 200 -1.92 -1.56 50.16
CA ALA A 200 -2.54 -2.42 49.15
C ALA A 200 -3.64 -1.67 48.38
N GLU A 201 -4.50 -0.93 49.08
CA GLU A 201 -5.56 -0.12 48.47
C GLU A 201 -4.97 0.96 47.56
N GLN A 202 -3.94 1.69 48.02
CA GLN A 202 -3.25 2.70 47.22
C GLN A 202 -2.63 2.11 45.95
N VAL A 203 -1.99 0.93 46.04
CA VAL A 203 -1.41 0.26 44.86
C VAL A 203 -2.49 -0.19 43.89
N VAL A 204 -3.63 -0.71 44.39
CA VAL A 204 -4.76 -1.11 43.54
C VAL A 204 -5.36 0.10 42.84
N GLU A 205 -5.55 1.22 43.54
CA GLU A 205 -6.04 2.46 42.94
C GLU A 205 -5.10 3.01 41.85
N GLU A 206 -3.79 3.03 42.11
CA GLU A 206 -2.80 3.51 41.16
C GLU A 206 -2.77 2.64 39.89
N ARG A 207 -2.80 1.31 40.05
CA ARG A 207 -2.84 0.37 38.92
C ARG A 207 -4.15 0.48 38.15
N THR A 208 -5.28 0.62 38.83
CA THR A 208 -6.60 0.79 38.23
C THR A 208 -6.68 2.10 37.43
N ALA A 209 -6.14 3.19 37.97
CA ALA A 209 -6.06 4.48 37.27
C ALA A 209 -5.16 4.39 36.01
N SER A 210 -4.04 3.67 36.10
CA SER A 210 -3.15 3.43 34.96
C SER A 210 -3.84 2.61 33.85
N ILE A 211 -4.54 1.54 34.21
CA ILE A 211 -5.31 0.71 33.27
C ILE A 211 -6.39 1.54 32.58
N LYS A 212 -7.12 2.37 33.34
CA LYS A 212 -8.16 3.26 32.77
C LYS A 212 -7.56 4.21 31.72
N ARG A 213 -6.40 4.80 31.98
CA ARG A 213 -5.70 5.66 31.00
C ARG A 213 -5.30 4.89 29.74
N GLN A 214 -4.84 3.64 29.87
CA GLN A 214 -4.49 2.81 28.71
C GLN A 214 -5.72 2.45 27.87
N ILE A 215 -6.85 2.15 28.51
CA ILE A 215 -8.12 1.89 27.81
C ILE A 215 -8.57 3.13 27.03
N ASP A 216 -8.45 4.32 27.61
CA ASP A 216 -8.77 5.57 26.93
C ASP A 216 -7.87 5.84 25.71
N LEU A 217 -6.57 5.56 25.83
CA LEU A 217 -5.63 5.64 24.71
C LEU A 217 -5.95 4.61 23.62
N PHE A 218 -6.27 3.37 24.00
CA PHE A 218 -6.65 2.32 23.07
C PHE A 218 -7.94 2.66 22.32
N ARG A 219 -8.90 3.32 22.99
CA ARG A 219 -10.12 3.81 22.36
C ARG A 219 -9.82 4.88 21.30
N LYS A 220 -8.96 5.86 21.61
CA LYS A 220 -8.53 6.88 20.64
C LYS A 220 -7.82 6.26 19.44
N PHE A 221 -6.91 5.32 19.70
CA PHE A 221 -6.24 4.57 18.64
C PHE A 221 -7.24 3.83 17.74
N ARG A 222 -8.26 3.17 18.32
CA ARG A 222 -9.31 2.51 17.55
C ARG A 222 -10.09 3.49 16.68
N GLU A 223 -10.42 4.68 17.19
CA GLU A 223 -11.12 5.72 16.44
C GLU A 223 -10.25 6.25 15.28
N GLU A 224 -8.97 6.53 15.51
CA GLU A 224 -8.02 6.94 14.48
C GLU A 224 -7.80 5.86 13.42
N ALA A 225 -7.64 4.60 13.84
CA ALA A 225 -7.48 3.46 12.94
C ALA A 225 -8.73 3.24 12.08
N ALA A 226 -9.93 3.37 12.65
CA ALA A 226 -11.19 3.27 11.90
C ALA A 226 -11.28 4.37 10.83
N LEU A 227 -10.93 5.62 11.16
CA LEU A 227 -10.87 6.72 10.20
C LEU A 227 -9.83 6.49 9.10
N ALA A 228 -8.67 5.95 9.45
CA ALA A 228 -7.62 5.62 8.48
C ALA A 228 -8.06 4.52 7.52
N ILE A 229 -8.71 3.46 8.01
CA ILE A 229 -9.28 2.38 7.19
C ILE A 229 -10.36 2.92 6.26
N GLU A 230 -11.26 3.77 6.75
CA GLU A 230 -12.29 4.41 5.93
C GLU A 230 -11.67 5.25 4.79
N LYS A 231 -10.65 6.05 5.10
CA LYS A 231 -9.93 6.83 4.09
C LYS A 231 -9.21 5.93 3.06
N LEU A 232 -8.68 4.79 3.48
CA LEU A 232 -8.08 3.81 2.57
C LEU A 232 -9.11 3.19 1.64
N ASN A 233 -10.27 2.80 2.16
CA ASN A 233 -11.38 2.26 1.36
C ASN A 233 -11.82 3.27 0.29
N GLN A 234 -12.01 4.54 0.66
CA GLN A 234 -12.37 5.59 -0.30
C GLN A 234 -11.31 5.79 -1.40
N ARG A 235 -10.02 5.71 -1.04
CA ARG A 235 -8.93 5.78 -2.02
C ARG A 235 -8.91 4.56 -2.94
N LEU A 236 -9.16 3.37 -2.42
CA LEU A 236 -9.25 2.14 -3.22
C LEU A 236 -10.42 2.20 -4.21
N THR A 237 -11.61 2.62 -3.77
CA THR A 237 -12.75 2.84 -4.66
C THR A 237 -12.43 3.85 -5.77
N LYS A 238 -11.71 4.93 -5.45
CA LYS A 238 -11.27 5.90 -6.48
C LYS A 238 -10.28 5.29 -7.47
N ILE A 239 -9.34 4.46 -7.00
CA ILE A 239 -8.39 3.75 -7.86
C ILE A 239 -9.14 2.78 -8.78
N GLU A 240 -10.11 2.03 -8.26
CA GLU A 240 -10.95 1.12 -9.03
C GLU A 240 -11.72 1.85 -10.13
N ASN A 241 -12.34 3.00 -9.80
CA ASN A 241 -13.04 3.83 -10.78
C ASN A 241 -12.11 4.36 -11.87
N ASN A 242 -10.93 4.85 -11.50
CA ASN A 242 -9.93 5.32 -12.48
C ASN A 242 -9.44 4.17 -13.37
N PHE A 243 -9.29 2.97 -12.82
CA PHE A 243 -8.88 1.79 -13.58
C PHE A 243 -9.97 1.36 -14.58
N ASN A 244 -11.23 1.38 -14.15
CA ASN A 244 -12.38 1.10 -15.03
C ASN A 244 -12.47 2.13 -16.18
N GLU A 245 -12.27 3.42 -15.88
CA GLU A 245 -12.24 4.47 -16.89
C GLU A 245 -11.08 4.26 -17.89
N MET A 246 -9.90 3.89 -17.39
CA MET A 246 -8.75 3.58 -18.23
C MET A 246 -8.99 2.37 -19.13
N GLN A 247 -9.60 1.30 -18.60
CA GLN A 247 -9.96 0.12 -19.40
C GLN A 247 -10.95 0.49 -20.52
N MET A 248 -11.97 1.29 -20.21
CA MET A 248 -12.93 1.76 -21.22
C MET A 248 -12.26 2.63 -22.28
N ALA A 249 -11.33 3.51 -21.88
CA ALA A 249 -10.56 4.34 -22.80
C ALA A 249 -9.67 3.50 -23.73
N ILE A 250 -9.02 2.45 -23.21
CA ILE A 250 -8.20 1.51 -23.98
C ILE A 250 -9.07 0.73 -24.97
N ILE A 251 -10.19 0.15 -24.51
CA ILE A 251 -11.13 -0.60 -25.37
C ILE A 251 -11.64 0.30 -26.50
N LYS A 252 -12.03 1.55 -26.18
CA LYS A 252 -12.46 2.54 -27.17
C LYS A 252 -11.37 2.82 -28.19
N LYS A 253 -10.12 3.04 -27.75
CA LYS A 253 -9.00 3.29 -28.66
C LYS A 253 -8.67 2.10 -29.56
N ILE A 254 -8.77 0.88 -29.04
CA ILE A 254 -8.60 -0.34 -29.84
C ILE A 254 -9.74 -0.46 -30.87
N GLY A 255 -10.98 -0.12 -30.48
CA GLY A 255 -12.12 -0.03 -31.40
C GLY A 255 -11.89 0.97 -32.54
N ASP A 256 -11.54 2.21 -32.20
CA ASP A 256 -11.21 3.28 -33.16
C ASP A 256 -10.09 2.85 -34.13
N TYR A 257 -9.09 2.13 -33.62
CA TYR A 257 -7.98 1.60 -34.41
C TYR A 257 -8.43 0.47 -35.35
N GLY A 258 -9.29 -0.44 -34.87
CA GLY A 258 -9.91 -1.48 -35.69
C GLY A 258 -10.72 -0.91 -36.84
N ASP A 259 -11.51 0.14 -36.59
CA ASP A 259 -12.27 0.86 -37.61
C ASP A 259 -11.34 1.55 -38.62
N SER A 260 -10.25 2.16 -38.13
CA SER A 260 -9.23 2.78 -38.99
C SER A 260 -8.56 1.75 -39.91
N ILE A 261 -8.19 0.58 -39.39
CA ILE A 261 -7.64 -0.54 -40.20
C ILE A 261 -8.65 -1.02 -41.24
N ASN A 262 -9.93 -1.11 -40.87
CA ASN A 262 -10.99 -1.55 -41.79
C ASN A 262 -11.16 -0.55 -42.94
N ASN A 263 -11.15 0.75 -42.65
CA ASN A 263 -11.21 1.81 -43.66
C ASN A 263 -9.98 1.78 -44.58
N ILE A 264 -8.77 1.66 -44.03
CA ILE A 264 -7.53 1.49 -44.82
C ILE A 264 -7.63 0.24 -45.71
N SER A 265 -8.17 -0.86 -45.21
CA SER A 265 -8.34 -2.09 -45.99
C SER A 265 -9.32 -1.91 -47.16
N LYS A 266 -10.40 -1.14 -46.97
CA LYS A 266 -11.35 -0.79 -48.03
C LYS A 266 -10.71 0.11 -49.09
N GLU A 267 -9.98 1.13 -48.68
CA GLU A 267 -9.26 2.04 -49.58
C GLU A 267 -8.16 1.32 -50.37
N MET A 268 -7.44 0.40 -49.71
CA MET A 268 -6.43 -0.44 -50.35
C MET A 268 -7.05 -1.34 -51.42
N ARG A 269 -8.21 -1.96 -51.15
CA ARG A 269 -8.96 -2.73 -52.16
C ARG A 269 -9.44 -1.87 -53.32
N ALA A 270 -9.98 -0.68 -53.04
CA ALA A 270 -10.41 0.25 -54.09
C ALA A 270 -9.24 0.73 -54.97
N THR A 271 -8.07 0.94 -54.37
CA THR A 271 -6.84 1.31 -55.07
C THR A 271 -6.33 0.16 -55.94
N GLN A 272 -6.33 -1.07 -55.40
CA GLN A 272 -6.00 -2.28 -56.16
C GLN A 272 -6.93 -2.45 -57.37
N GLU A 273 -8.24 -2.30 -57.18
CA GLU A 273 -9.22 -2.40 -58.25
C GLU A 273 -9.02 -1.30 -59.32
N SER A 274 -8.73 -0.08 -58.89
CA SER A 274 -8.43 1.04 -59.80
C SER A 274 -7.16 0.78 -60.61
N PHE A 275 -6.13 0.22 -59.98
CA PHE A 275 -4.89 -0.15 -60.65
C PHE A 275 -5.10 -1.30 -61.64
N SER A 276 -5.88 -2.33 -61.29
CA SER A 276 -6.28 -3.40 -62.22
C SER A 276 -7.00 -2.84 -63.45
N LYS A 277 -7.97 -1.93 -63.25
CA LYS A 277 -8.70 -1.27 -64.35
C LYS A 277 -7.80 -0.49 -65.30
N VAL A 278 -6.67 0.05 -64.82
CA VAL A 278 -5.68 0.76 -65.64
C VAL A 278 -4.66 -0.20 -66.28
N LEU A 279 -4.19 -1.20 -65.54
CA LEU A 279 -3.19 -2.15 -66.01
C LEU A 279 -3.71 -3.12 -67.06
N ASP A 280 -4.94 -3.60 -66.93
CA ASP A 280 -5.53 -4.58 -67.84
C ASP A 280 -5.53 -4.07 -69.30
N PRO A 281 -6.08 -2.88 -69.63
CA PRO A 281 -6.04 -2.36 -70.99
C PRO A 281 -4.62 -2.00 -71.46
N LEU A 282 -3.72 -1.54 -70.58
CA LEU A 282 -2.31 -1.29 -70.94
C LEU A 282 -1.61 -2.60 -71.35
N THR A 283 -1.81 -3.66 -70.58
CA THR A 283 -1.22 -4.98 -70.82
C THR A 283 -1.79 -5.59 -72.10
N GLU A 284 -3.09 -5.46 -72.32
CA GLU A 284 -3.76 -5.91 -73.54
C GLU A 284 -3.27 -5.13 -74.78
N ASN A 285 -3.13 -3.80 -74.68
CA ASN A 285 -2.58 -2.96 -75.74
C ASN A 285 -1.14 -3.36 -76.10
N ILE A 286 -0.26 -3.57 -75.11
CA ILE A 286 1.11 -4.04 -75.33
C ILE A 286 1.12 -5.41 -76.02
N ARG A 287 0.24 -6.32 -75.60
CA ARG A 287 0.10 -7.65 -76.19
C ARG A 287 -0.36 -7.58 -77.64
N ASN A 288 -1.30 -6.68 -77.95
CA ASN A 288 -1.80 -6.44 -79.31
C ASN A 288 -0.71 -5.81 -80.19
N LEU A 289 0.02 -4.80 -79.70
CA LEU A 289 1.19 -4.22 -80.37
C LEU A 289 2.23 -5.29 -80.72
N LYS A 290 2.57 -6.18 -79.78
CA LYS A 290 3.53 -7.27 -80.00
C LYS A 290 3.07 -8.28 -81.07
N LYS A 291 1.77 -8.54 -81.19
CA LYS A 291 1.21 -9.40 -82.25
C LYS A 291 1.35 -8.74 -83.62
N ILE A 292 1.06 -7.43 -83.73
CA ILE A 292 1.17 -6.68 -84.98
C ILE A 292 2.63 -6.66 -85.48
N THR A 293 3.59 -6.41 -84.58
CA THR A 293 5.02 -6.36 -84.96
C THR A 293 5.57 -7.71 -85.42
N LYS A 294 5.01 -8.83 -84.96
CA LYS A 294 5.46 -10.18 -85.37
C LYS A 294 4.97 -10.63 -86.76
N HIS A 295 3.97 -9.96 -87.32
CA HIS A 295 3.38 -10.31 -88.62
C HIS A 295 3.87 -9.41 -89.78
N LYS A 296 4.82 -8.52 -89.51
CA LYS A 296 5.60 -7.80 -90.53
C LYS A 296 6.98 -8.45 -90.64
#